data_AF-A0AAD8AYV5-F1
#
_entry.id   AF-A0AAD8AYV5-F1
#
_cell.length_a   1.000
_cell.length_b   1.000
_cell.length_c   1.000
_cell.angle_alpha   90.00
_cell.angle_beta   90.00
_cell.angle_gamma   90.00
#
_symmetry.space_group_name_H-M   'P 1'
#
loop_
_entity.id
_entity.type
_entity.pdbx_description
1 polymer ?
#
loop_
_entity_poly.entity_id
_entity_poly.type
_entity_poly.pdbx_seq_one_letter_code
_entity_poly.pdbx_strand_id
1 'polypeptide(L)'
;MALSDSGAQYRCRSTSSMGLSDSGAQYRCRSTSSMGLSDSGAQYRCRSTSSMGLSDSGAQYRCRSTSSMGLSDSGAQYRCRSTSSMGLSDSGAQYRCRSTSSMGLSDSGAQYRCRSTSSMGLSDSGAQYR
;
A
#
# COMPACT_ATOMS: atom_id res chain seq x y z
N MET A 1 -17.10 -2.41 7.65
CA MET A 1 -17.69 -1.18 7.07
C MET A 1 -17.33 -1.20 5.61
N ALA A 2 -18.34 -1.24 4.73
CA ALA A 2 -18.21 -1.10 3.29
C ALA A 2 -18.95 0.18 2.91
N LEU A 3 -18.24 1.10 2.26
CA LEU A 3 -18.74 2.41 1.85
C LEU A 3 -18.32 2.61 0.40
N SER A 4 -19.26 3.13 -0.40
CA SER A 4 -19.09 3.47 -1.81
C SER A 4 -19.67 4.87 -2.04
N ASP A 5 -18.82 5.87 -2.23
CA ASP A 5 -19.11 7.29 -2.45
C ASP A 5 -17.96 7.96 -3.23
N SER A 6 -18.30 8.85 -4.16
CA SER A 6 -17.30 9.59 -4.95
C SER A 6 -16.91 10.88 -4.24
N GLY A 7 -15.62 11.01 -3.87
CA GLY A 7 -15.10 12.23 -3.22
C GLY A 7 -15.24 12.27 -1.69
N ALA A 8 -15.53 11.14 -1.05
CA ALA A 8 -15.69 11.06 0.41
C ALA A 8 -14.38 11.21 1.20
N GLN A 9 -14.51 11.68 2.44
CA GLN A 9 -13.45 11.67 3.45
C GLN A 9 -13.82 10.78 4.62
N TYR A 10 -13.02 9.74 4.87
CA TYR A 10 -13.25 8.80 5.96
C TYR A 10 -12.16 8.91 7.03
N ARG A 11 -12.59 8.88 8.29
CA ARG A 11 -11.69 8.89 9.45
C ARG A 11 -12.08 7.82 10.44
N CYS A 12 -11.15 6.92 10.73
CA CYS A 12 -11.35 5.85 11.71
C CYS A 12 -10.23 5.86 12.77
N ARG A 13 -10.62 5.69 14.03
CA ARG A 13 -9.64 5.50 15.12
C ARG A 13 -9.13 4.06 15.12
N SER A 14 -10.03 3.11 15.24
CA SER A 14 -9.70 1.69 15.25
C SER A 14 -10.76 0.94 14.46
N THR A 15 -10.34 -0.03 13.67
CA THR A 15 -11.26 -0.97 13.01
C THR A 15 -10.62 -2.34 12.93
N SER A 16 -11.41 -3.39 13.16
CA SER A 16 -10.95 -4.76 13.00
C SER A 16 -10.80 -5.09 11.52
N SER A 17 -11.78 -4.73 10.71
CA SER A 17 -11.78 -4.94 9.27
C SER A 17 -12.35 -3.73 8.54
N MET A 18 -11.73 -3.41 7.41
CA MET A 18 -12.16 -2.33 6.53
C MET A 18 -12.04 -2.81 5.09
N GLY A 19 -13.16 -2.80 4.38
CA GLY A 19 -13.25 -3.08 2.95
C GLY A 19 -13.82 -1.85 2.29
N LEU A 20 -13.12 -1.22 1.35
CA LEU A 20 -13.59 0.00 0.71
C LEU A 20 -13.42 -0.08 -0.79
N SER A 21 -14.35 0.56 -1.51
CA SER A 21 -14.30 0.67 -2.95
C SER A 21 -14.96 1.98 -3.36
N ASP A 22 -14.11 2.97 -3.60
CA ASP A 22 -14.45 4.35 -3.94
C ASP A 22 -13.65 4.86 -5.14
N SER A 23 -14.11 5.99 -5.66
CA SER A 23 -13.38 6.77 -6.66
C SER A 23 -13.15 8.18 -6.09
N GLY A 24 -11.89 8.62 -6.05
CA GLY A 24 -11.54 9.96 -5.57
C GLY A 24 -11.64 10.17 -4.05
N ALA A 25 -11.57 9.11 -3.24
CA ALA A 25 -11.73 9.20 -1.79
C ALA A 25 -10.43 9.46 -1.01
N GLN A 26 -10.57 9.99 0.22
CA GLN A 26 -9.49 10.13 1.17
C GLN A 26 -9.77 9.39 2.48
N TYR A 27 -8.82 8.55 2.89
CA TYR A 27 -8.97 7.68 4.05
C TYR A 27 -7.88 7.93 5.08
N ARG A 28 -8.29 8.02 6.35
CA ARG A 28 -7.36 8.19 7.47
C ARG A 28 -7.69 7.29 8.64
N CYS A 29 -6.83 6.30 8.88
CA CYS A 29 -6.97 5.32 9.95
C CYS A 29 -5.80 5.41 10.94
N ARG A 30 -6.06 5.31 12.25
CA ARG A 30 -4.97 5.15 13.23
C ARG A 30 -4.55 3.69 13.34
N SER A 31 -5.50 2.79 13.59
CA SER A 31 -5.21 1.36 13.74
C SER A 31 -6.22 0.53 12.96
N THR A 32 -5.72 -0.40 12.15
CA THR A 32 -6.56 -1.34 11.41
C THR A 32 -5.97 -2.73 11.49
N SER A 33 -6.73 -3.74 11.89
CA SER A 33 -6.21 -5.11 11.85
C SER A 33 -6.12 -5.61 10.41
N SER A 34 -7.21 -5.54 9.66
CA SER A 34 -7.24 -5.93 8.24
C SER A 34 -7.85 -4.84 7.37
N MET A 35 -7.16 -4.49 6.29
CA MET A 35 -7.60 -3.49 5.32
C MET A 35 -7.55 -4.10 3.92
N GLY A 36 -8.68 -4.14 3.22
CA GLY A 36 -8.81 -4.47 1.81
C GLY A 36 -9.36 -3.27 1.06
N LEU A 37 -8.64 -2.78 0.06
CA LEU A 37 -9.03 -1.58 -0.69
C LEU A 37 -9.01 -1.87 -2.19
N SER A 38 -9.94 -1.27 -2.90
CA SER A 38 -10.06 -1.41 -4.34
C SER A 38 -10.67 -0.13 -4.90
N ASP A 39 -9.82 0.81 -5.24
CA ASP A 39 -10.20 2.18 -5.48
C ASP A 39 -9.50 2.77 -6.71
N SER A 40 -10.06 3.87 -7.21
CA SER A 40 -9.43 4.67 -8.27
C SER A 40 -9.23 6.11 -7.82
N GLY A 41 -8.01 6.64 -7.96
CA GLY A 41 -7.71 8.03 -7.59
C GLY A 41 -7.82 8.32 -6.09
N ALA A 42 -7.50 7.37 -5.22
CA ALA A 42 -7.68 7.51 -3.78
C ALA A 42 -6.40 7.82 -3.00
N GLN A 43 -6.54 8.39 -1.79
CA GLN A 43 -5.43 8.67 -0.88
C GLN A 43 -5.63 8.05 0.50
N TYR A 44 -4.62 7.33 0.99
CA TYR A 44 -4.69 6.59 2.25
C TYR A 44 -3.59 7.00 3.22
N ARG A 45 -3.99 7.21 4.47
CA ARG A 45 -3.09 7.43 5.59
C ARG A 45 -3.41 6.50 6.75
N CYS A 46 -2.52 5.55 6.99
CA CYS A 46 -2.60 4.62 8.11
C CYS A 46 -1.41 4.82 9.06
N ARG A 47 -1.63 4.78 10.38
CA ARG A 47 -0.50 4.73 11.33
C ARG A 47 -0.04 3.28 11.52
N SER A 48 -0.95 2.39 11.88
CA SER A 48 -0.65 0.99 12.13
C SER A 48 -1.66 0.10 11.41
N THR A 49 -1.17 -0.83 10.60
CA THR A 49 -2.00 -1.83 9.95
C THR A 49 -1.37 -3.21 10.12
N SER A 50 -2.11 -4.21 10.59
CA SER A 50 -1.55 -5.57 10.67
C SER A 50 -1.45 -6.19 9.28
N SER A 51 -2.57 -6.20 8.54
CA SER A 51 -2.63 -6.73 7.18
C SER A 51 -3.29 -5.74 6.24
N MET A 52 -2.65 -5.51 5.10
CA MET A 52 -3.12 -4.60 4.06
C MET A 52 -3.06 -5.31 2.71
N GLY A 53 -4.20 -5.40 2.03
CA GLY A 53 -4.35 -5.87 0.66
C GLY A 53 -4.94 -4.76 -0.19
N LEU A 54 -4.24 -4.34 -1.25
CA LEU A 54 -4.62 -3.19 -2.08
C LEU A 54 -4.68 -3.59 -3.54
N SER A 55 -5.62 -3.01 -4.27
CA SER A 55 -5.82 -3.27 -5.69
C SER A 55 -6.39 -2.03 -6.36
N ASP A 56 -5.51 -1.12 -6.76
CA ASP A 56 -5.89 0.25 -7.10
C ASP A 56 -5.31 0.75 -8.42
N SER A 57 -5.94 1.81 -8.91
CA SER A 57 -5.45 2.61 -10.03
C SER A 57 -5.28 4.06 -9.61
N GLY A 58 -4.06 4.60 -9.78
CA GLY A 58 -3.79 6.01 -9.47
C GLY A 58 -3.92 6.37 -7.98
N ALA A 59 -3.52 5.49 -7.07
CA ALA A 59 -3.64 5.69 -5.63
C ALA A 59 -2.35 6.17 -4.95
N GLN A 60 -2.50 6.85 -3.81
CA GLN A 60 -1.39 7.25 -2.94
C GLN A 60 -1.53 6.70 -1.53
N TYR A 61 -0.51 5.97 -1.08
CA TYR A 61 -0.50 5.26 0.18
C TYR A 61 0.59 5.75 1.11
N ARG A 62 0.21 6.04 2.36
CA ARG A 62 1.15 6.47 3.39
C ARG A 62 0.92 5.75 4.71
N CYS A 63 1.81 4.82 5.02
CA CYS A 63 1.76 3.98 6.22
C CYS A 63 2.96 4.25 7.13
N ARG A 64 2.79 4.22 8.45
CA ARG A 64 3.95 4.25 9.38
C ARG A 64 4.44 2.84 9.65
N SER A 65 3.56 1.95 10.07
CA SER A 65 3.89 0.57 10.41
C SER A 65 2.89 -0.37 9.77
N THR A 66 3.38 -1.34 9.01
CA THR A 66 2.57 -2.40 8.43
C THR A 66 3.22 -3.75 8.69
N SER A 67 2.51 -4.74 9.23
CA SER A 67 3.11 -6.07 9.41
C SER A 67 3.18 -6.80 8.07
N SER A 68 2.06 -6.90 7.37
CA SER A 68 1.98 -7.55 6.05
C SER A 68 1.28 -6.64 5.05
N MET A 69 1.89 -6.50 3.88
CA MET A 69 1.38 -5.69 2.78
C MET A 69 1.43 -6.49 1.48
N GLY A 70 0.28 -6.65 0.82
CA GLY A 70 0.15 -7.25 -0.51
C GLY A 70 -0.49 -6.24 -1.45
N LEU A 71 0.18 -5.89 -2.55
CA LEU A 71 -0.22 -4.82 -3.45
C LEU A 71 -0.32 -5.33 -4.88
N SER A 72 -1.29 -4.79 -5.62
CA SER A 72 -1.55 -5.15 -7.01
C SER A 72 -2.15 -3.96 -7.75
N ASP A 73 -1.28 -3.06 -8.21
CA ASP A 73 -1.68 -1.72 -8.61
C ASP A 73 -1.14 -1.28 -9.97
N SER A 74 -1.81 -0.24 -10.49
CA SER A 74 -1.38 0.49 -11.67
C SER A 74 -1.24 1.98 -11.35
N GLY A 75 -0.04 2.54 -11.56
CA GLY A 75 0.20 3.97 -11.33
C GLY A 75 0.07 4.42 -9.88
N ALA A 76 0.48 3.59 -8.92
CA ALA A 76 0.37 3.89 -7.49
C ALA A 76 1.67 4.44 -6.87
N GLN A 77 1.54 5.19 -5.77
CA GLN A 77 2.66 5.69 -4.99
C GLN A 77 2.58 5.24 -3.53
N TYR A 78 3.61 4.56 -3.08
CA TYR A 78 3.69 3.95 -1.75
C TYR A 78 4.78 4.56 -0.91
N ARG A 79 4.42 4.95 0.32
CA ARG A 79 5.38 5.45 1.30
C ARG A 79 5.17 4.84 2.68
N CYS A 80 6.07 3.92 3.02
CA CYS A 80 6.06 3.20 4.30
C CYS A 80 7.30 3.56 5.14
N ARG A 81 7.16 3.61 6.48
CA ARG A 81 8.37 3.71 7.36
C ARG A 81 8.88 2.33 7.70
N SER A 82 8.02 1.44 8.17
CA SER A 82 8.41 0.10 8.58
C SER A 82 7.39 -0.90 8.05
N THR A 83 7.88 -1.89 7.32
CA THR A 83 7.07 -3.01 6.84
C THR A 83 7.76 -4.33 7.19
N SER A 84 7.08 -5.28 7.81
CA SER A 84 7.73 -6.58 8.08
C SER A 84 7.80 -7.42 6.80
N SER A 85 6.67 -7.60 6.12
CA SER A 85 6.58 -8.35 4.87
C SER A 85 5.85 -7.55 3.81
N MET A 86 6.42 -7.51 2.61
CA MET A 86 5.86 -6.79 1.46
C MET A 86 5.89 -7.70 0.23
N GLY A 87 4.74 -7.90 -0.41
CA GLY A 87 4.59 -8.59 -1.69
C GLY A 87 3.94 -7.64 -2.70
N LEU A 88 4.60 -7.40 -3.83
CA LEU A 88 4.20 -6.40 -4.82
C LEU A 88 4.06 -7.03 -6.21
N SER A 89 3.00 -6.64 -6.91
CA SER A 89 2.67 -7.07 -8.26
C SER A 89 2.10 -5.91 -9.08
N ASP A 90 2.96 -5.03 -9.59
CA ASP A 90 2.54 -3.71 -10.08
C ASP A 90 3.03 -3.34 -11.47
N SER A 91 2.34 -2.35 -12.04
CA SER A 91 2.72 -1.67 -13.27
C SER A 91 2.83 -0.16 -13.04
N GLY A 92 4.02 0.40 -13.28
CA GLY A 92 4.24 1.85 -13.16
C GLY A 92 4.09 2.42 -11.74
N ALA A 93 4.47 1.65 -10.72
CA ALA A 93 4.36 2.06 -9.32
C ALA A 93 5.67 2.66 -8.76
N GLN A 94 5.55 3.52 -7.75
CA GLN A 94 6.69 4.08 -7.02
C GLN A 94 6.64 3.73 -5.53
N TYR A 95 7.69 3.07 -5.06
CA TYR A 95 7.79 2.55 -3.71
C TYR A 95 8.90 3.22 -2.92
N ARG A 96 8.56 3.72 -1.74
CA ARG A 96 9.53 4.32 -0.82
C ARG A 96 9.37 3.80 0.60
N CYS A 97 10.30 2.96 1.02
CA CYS A 97 10.33 2.37 2.35
C CYS A 97 11.61 2.79 3.11
N ARG A 98 11.51 2.98 4.44
CA ARG A 98 12.72 3.17 5.27
C ARG A 98 13.30 1.84 5.73
N SER A 99 12.44 0.90 6.13
CA SER A 99 12.86 -0.41 6.60
C SER A 99 11.84 -1.45 6.18
N THR A 100 12.31 -2.51 5.54
CA THR A 100 11.51 -3.68 5.18
C THR A 100 12.23 -4.95 5.62
N SER A 101 11.60 -5.86 6.35
CA SER A 101 12.29 -7.12 6.71
C SER A 101 12.37 -8.06 5.52
N SER A 102 11.23 -8.34 4.89
CA SER A 102 11.13 -9.23 3.72
C SER A 102 10.35 -8.56 2.60
N MET A 103 10.87 -8.67 1.39
CA MET A 103 10.27 -8.09 0.19
C MET A 103 10.26 -9.10 -0.95
N GLY A 104 9.10 -9.30 -1.58
CA GLY A 104 8.94 -10.05 -2.83
C GLY A 104 8.32 -9.15 -3.89
N LEU A 105 8.97 -9.05 -5.05
CA LEU A 105 8.59 -8.12 -6.12
C LEU A 105 8.34 -8.88 -7.43
N SER A 106 7.28 -8.49 -8.13
CA SER A 106 6.88 -9.04 -9.43
C SER A 106 6.27 -7.96 -10.32
N ASP A 107 7.13 -7.13 -10.92
CA ASP A 107 6.70 -5.85 -11.47
C ASP A 107 7.12 -5.61 -12.92
N SER A 108 6.53 -4.56 -13.50
CA SER A 108 6.94 -3.96 -14.76
C SER A 108 6.98 -2.43 -14.63
N GLY A 109 8.17 -1.84 -14.84
CA GLY A 109 8.35 -0.38 -14.82
C GLY A 109 8.14 0.27 -13.43
N ALA A 110 8.40 -0.47 -12.34
CA ALA A 110 8.31 0.06 -10.99
C ALA A 110 9.63 0.71 -10.52
N GLN A 111 9.53 1.70 -9.63
CA GLN A 111 10.68 2.32 -8.98
C GLN A 111 10.69 2.04 -7.49
N TYR A 112 11.74 1.38 -7.01
CA TYR A 112 11.91 0.96 -5.64
C TYR A 112 12.99 1.76 -4.94
N ARG A 113 12.63 2.37 -3.82
CA ARG A 113 13.57 3.03 -2.92
C ARG A 113 13.45 2.54 -1.48
N CYS A 114 14.37 1.67 -1.06
CA CYS A 114 14.38 1.08 0.28
C CYS A 114 15.71 1.36 0.98
N ARG A 115 15.65 2.06 2.13
CA ARG A 115 16.89 2.39 2.86
C ARG A 115 17.51 1.19 3.59
N SER A 116 16.70 0.20 3.98
CA SER A 116 17.18 -1.01 4.63
C SER A 116 16.21 -2.15 4.33
N THR A 117 16.73 -3.23 3.76
CA THR A 117 15.98 -4.45 3.49
C THR A 117 16.77 -5.65 3.99
N SER A 118 16.16 -6.54 4.78
CA SER A 118 16.86 -7.73 5.30
C SER A 118 16.87 -8.89 4.31
N SER A 119 15.76 -9.11 3.60
CA SER A 119 15.64 -10.14 2.56
C SER A 119 14.81 -9.62 1.39
N MET A 120 15.24 -9.96 0.17
CA MET A 120 14.62 -9.52 -1.07
C MET A 120 14.60 -10.66 -2.10
N GLY A 121 13.42 -10.95 -2.64
CA GLY A 121 13.23 -11.81 -3.81
C GLY A 121 12.65 -11.00 -4.96
N LEU A 122 13.23 -11.16 -6.17
CA LEU A 122 12.90 -10.36 -7.35
C LEU A 122 12.56 -11.28 -8.53
N SER A 123 11.45 -10.96 -9.20
CA SER A 123 11.09 -11.49 -10.51
C SER A 123 10.62 -10.31 -11.36
N ASP A 124 11.51 -9.62 -12.06
CA ASP A 124 11.18 -8.31 -12.65
C ASP A 124 11.72 -8.11 -14.07
N SER A 125 10.95 -7.33 -14.84
CA SER A 125 11.35 -6.79 -16.13
C SER A 125 11.21 -5.26 -16.14
N GLY A 126 12.31 -4.56 -15.88
CA GLY A 126 12.41 -3.11 -16.07
C GLY A 126 12.22 -2.22 -14.84
N ALA A 127 12.27 -2.77 -13.63
CA ALA A 127 12.28 -1.98 -12.40
C ALA A 127 13.67 -1.40 -12.09
N GLN A 128 13.63 -0.29 -11.36
CA GLN A 128 14.82 0.40 -10.86
C GLN A 128 14.86 0.35 -9.33
N TYR A 129 16.01 -0.06 -8.77
CA TYR A 129 16.20 -0.25 -7.33
C TYR A 129 17.25 0.72 -6.80
N ARG A 130 16.93 1.41 -5.69
CA ARG A 130 17.79 2.38 -4.98
C ARG A 130 17.60 2.35 -3.47
#